data_AF-A0A7J4BSJ9-F1
#
_entry.id   AF-A0A7J4BSJ9-F1
#
_cell.length_a   1.000
_cell.length_b   1.000
_cell.length_c   1.000
_cell.angle_alpha   90.00
_cell.angle_beta   90.00
_cell.angle_gamma   90.00
#
_symmetry.space_group_name_H-M   'P 1'
#
loop_
_entity.id
_entity.type
_entity.pdbx_description
1 polymer ?
#
loop_
_entity_poly.entity_id
_entity_poly.type
_entity_poly.pdbx_seq_one_letter_code
_entity_poly.pdbx_strand_id
1 'polypeptide(L)'
;VETKSGDSIRFKLQPKSKWRQAPFVGYRRIKDTGGRVTERPAILITIEVGGTSFEAEVCLVDRSAMRHRLILGRQVIAKRFLIDVSQTFLHPLPSKAAQPAQATSTVDYHS
;
A
#
# COMPACT_ATOMS: atom_id res chain seq x y z
N VAL A 1 14.98 18.67 -1.69
CA VAL A 1 13.87 18.44 -2.64
C VAL A 1 12.62 19.01 -2.00
N GLU A 2 12.28 20.24 -2.36
CA GLU A 2 10.98 20.82 -2.00
C GLU A 2 9.95 20.23 -2.95
N THR A 3 9.00 19.49 -2.40
CA THR A 3 7.88 18.91 -3.15
C THR A 3 6.62 19.39 -2.47
N LYS A 4 5.76 20.07 -3.24
CA LYS A 4 4.50 20.63 -2.76
C LYS A 4 3.45 19.52 -2.70
N SER A 5 2.46 19.68 -1.83
CA SER A 5 1.28 18.80 -1.78
C SER A 5 0.58 18.84 -3.15
N GLY A 6 0.56 17.71 -3.87
CA GLY A 6 0.07 17.62 -5.25
C GLY A 6 1.11 17.09 -6.26
N ASP A 7 2.40 17.06 -5.90
CA ASP A 7 3.42 16.45 -6.74
C ASP A 7 3.20 14.94 -6.89
N SER A 8 3.54 14.38 -8.06
CA SER A 8 3.44 12.94 -8.33
C SER A 8 4.81 12.30 -8.36
N ILE A 9 4.97 11.14 -7.70
CA ILE A 9 6.20 10.32 -7.83
C ILE A 9 6.03 9.29 -8.91
N ARG A 10 7.05 9.17 -9.78
CA ARG A 10 7.17 8.06 -10.72
C ARG A 10 7.95 6.91 -10.11
N PHE A 11 7.41 5.70 -10.19
CA PHE A 11 8.03 4.49 -9.65
C PHE A 11 7.77 3.28 -10.55
N LYS A 12 8.53 2.21 -10.33
CA LYS A 12 8.33 0.90 -10.95
C LYS A 12 8.10 -0.13 -9.86
N LEU A 13 7.20 -1.09 -10.11
CA LEU A 13 7.01 -2.23 -9.20
C LEU A 13 8.10 -3.28 -9.37
N GLN A 14 8.69 -3.35 -10.57
CA GLN A 14 9.80 -4.22 -10.91
C GLN A 14 10.71 -3.51 -11.94
N PRO A 15 12.02 -3.80 -12.01
CA PRO A 15 12.94 -3.09 -12.91
C PRO A 15 12.47 -3.02 -14.37
N LYS A 16 11.89 -4.12 -14.87
CA LYS A 16 11.38 -4.26 -16.25
C LYS A 16 9.90 -3.86 -16.42
N SER A 17 9.22 -3.38 -15.38
CA SER A 17 7.81 -2.97 -15.48
C SER A 17 7.66 -1.57 -16.09
N LYS A 18 6.45 -1.26 -16.56
CA LYS A 18 6.06 0.11 -16.91
C LYS A 18 6.19 1.03 -15.69
N TRP A 19 6.50 2.30 -15.95
CA TRP A 19 6.41 3.35 -14.94
C TRP A 19 4.96 3.55 -14.51
N ARG A 20 4.79 3.84 -13.22
CA ARG A 20 3.53 4.23 -12.59
C ARG A 20 3.73 5.57 -11.91
N GLN A 21 2.64 6.28 -11.68
CA GLN A 21 2.63 7.55 -10.97
C GLN A 21 1.59 7.49 -9.85
N ALA A 22 1.88 8.15 -8.74
CA ALA A 22 0.95 8.30 -7.63
C ALA A 22 1.23 9.62 -6.89
N PRO A 23 0.21 10.21 -6.23
CA PRO A 23 0.38 11.40 -5.41
C PRO A 23 1.45 11.20 -4.35
N PHE A 24 2.34 12.17 -4.22
CA PHE A 24 3.35 12.25 -3.18
C PHE A 24 2.76 12.86 -1.91
N VAL A 25 2.98 12.20 -0.76
CA VAL A 25 2.44 12.64 0.54
C VAL A 25 3.53 13.03 1.54
N GLY A 26 4.78 13.16 1.10
CA GLY A 26 5.91 13.51 1.95
C GLY A 26 6.87 12.35 2.21
N TYR A 27 7.94 12.64 2.94
CA TYR A 27 8.85 11.61 3.43
C TYR A 27 8.37 11.04 4.77
N ARG A 28 8.68 9.77 5.02
CA ARG A 28 8.46 9.12 6.32
C ARG A 28 9.79 8.60 6.83
N ARG A 29 10.07 8.87 8.10
CA ARG A 29 11.26 8.36 8.79
C ARG A 29 10.97 6.96 9.32
N ILE A 30 11.63 5.95 8.74
CA ILE A 30 11.38 4.54 9.04
C ILE A 30 12.65 3.93 9.63
N LYS A 31 12.51 3.33 10.81
CA LYS A 31 13.54 2.48 11.43
C LYS A 31 13.33 1.04 10.98
N ASP A 32 14.35 0.43 10.39
CA ASP A 32 14.31 -0.99 10.04
C ASP A 32 14.66 -1.90 11.23
N THR A 33 14.58 -3.21 11.02
CA THR A 33 14.87 -4.23 12.05
C THR A 33 16.34 -4.24 12.47
N GLY A 34 17.25 -3.72 11.63
CA GLY A 34 18.67 -3.55 11.96
C GLY A 34 18.95 -2.26 12.73
N GLY A 35 17.91 -1.48 13.05
CA GLY A 35 18.01 -0.23 13.78
C GLY A 35 18.37 0.97 12.92
N ARG A 36 18.56 0.80 11.61
CA ARG A 36 18.93 1.88 10.70
C ARG A 36 17.70 2.70 10.36
N VAL A 37 17.85 4.02 10.45
CA VAL A 37 16.77 4.97 10.14
C VAL A 37 16.98 5.50 8.73
N THR A 38 15.94 5.41 7.91
CA THR A 38 15.93 5.92 6.53
C THR A 38 14.71 6.78 6.26
N GLU A 39 14.86 7.82 5.46
CA GLU A 39 13.74 8.58 4.93
C GLU A 39 13.25 7.94 3.65
N ARG A 40 11.94 7.68 3.57
CA ARG A 40 11.31 7.01 2.44
C ARG A 40 10.21 7.89 1.88
N PRO A 41 10.17 8.14 0.55
CA PRO A 41 9.07 8.86 -0.04
C PRO A 41 7.80 8.04 0.09
N ALA A 42 6.73 8.65 0.59
CA ALA A 42 5.42 8.04 0.70
C ALA A 42 4.52 8.52 -0.44
N ILE A 43 3.73 7.59 -0.97
CA ILE A 43 2.72 7.84 -1.99
C ILE A 43 1.34 7.40 -1.50
N LEU A 44 0.28 8.04 -1.99
CA LEU A 44 -1.09 7.60 -1.74
C LEU A 44 -1.57 6.70 -2.87
N ILE A 45 -2.04 5.49 -2.56
CA ILE A 45 -2.59 4.56 -3.54
C ILE A 45 -3.84 3.85 -2.99
N THR A 46 -4.72 3.42 -3.88
CA THR A 46 -5.79 2.47 -3.54
C THR A 46 -5.23 1.05 -3.53
N ILE A 47 -5.49 0.31 -2.46
CA ILE A 47 -5.16 -1.11 -2.31
C ILE A 47 -6.46 -1.88 -2.17
N GLU A 48 -6.56 -3.01 -2.85
CA GLU A 48 -7.63 -3.98 -2.67
C GLU A 48 -7.09 -5.24 -1.98
N VAL A 49 -7.75 -5.65 -0.90
CA VAL A 49 -7.45 -6.88 -0.16
C VAL A 49 -8.76 -7.61 0.14
N GLY A 50 -8.90 -8.85 -0.37
CA GLY A 50 -10.08 -9.67 -0.10
C GLY A 50 -11.40 -9.01 -0.51
N GLY A 51 -11.42 -8.27 -1.62
CA GLY A 51 -12.59 -7.51 -2.10
C GLY A 51 -12.80 -6.17 -1.39
N THR A 52 -12.01 -5.82 -0.38
CA THR A 52 -12.09 -4.53 0.31
C THR A 52 -11.08 -3.56 -0.28
N SER A 53 -11.56 -2.45 -0.85
CA SER A 53 -10.73 -1.37 -1.39
C SER A 53 -10.62 -0.20 -0.41
N PHE A 54 -9.41 0.33 -0.24
CA PHE A 54 -9.16 1.49 0.62
C PHE A 54 -7.91 2.24 0.17
N GLU A 55 -7.85 3.54 0.46
CA GLU A 55 -6.65 4.34 0.27
C GLU A 55 -5.65 4.09 1.40
N ALA A 56 -4.37 4.00 1.04
CA ALA A 56 -3.29 3.83 1.99
C ALA A 56 -2.04 4.58 1.55
N GLU A 57 -1.33 5.14 2.54
CA GLU A 57 0.03 5.65 2.33
C GLU A 57 1.01 4.48 2.25
N VAL A 58 1.80 4.44 1.19
CA VAL A 58 2.84 3.43 0.96
C VAL A 58 4.19 4.10 0.83
N CYS A 59 5.13 3.70 1.69
CA CYS A 59 6.52 4.14 1.62
C CYS A 59 7.28 3.34 0.55
N LEU A 60 7.85 4.02 -0.43
CA LEU A 60 8.68 3.42 -1.46
C LEU A 60 10.08 3.11 -0.92
N VAL A 61 10.54 1.89 -1.18
CA VAL A 61 11.89 1.41 -0.85
C VAL A 61 12.22 0.24 -1.77
N ASP A 62 13.49 0.08 -2.13
CA ASP A 62 13.90 -1.09 -2.89
C ASP A 62 13.87 -2.35 -1.99
N ARG A 63 12.96 -3.26 -2.32
CA ARG A 63 12.83 -4.59 -1.71
C ARG A 63 12.96 -5.69 -2.78
N SER A 64 13.65 -5.41 -3.87
CA SER A 64 13.74 -6.31 -5.02
C SER A 64 14.37 -7.67 -4.69
N ALA A 65 15.24 -7.70 -3.68
CA ALA A 65 15.87 -8.91 -3.14
C ALA A 65 15.01 -9.69 -2.13
N MET A 66 13.86 -9.16 -1.70
CA MET A 66 12.98 -9.81 -0.70
C MET A 66 11.89 -10.64 -1.38
N ARG A 67 11.52 -11.78 -0.76
CA ARG A 67 10.39 -12.62 -1.20
C ARG A 67 9.07 -11.84 -1.24
N HIS A 68 8.80 -11.03 -0.22
CA HIS A 68 7.63 -10.16 -0.15
C HIS A 68 8.07 -8.70 -0.27
N ARG A 69 7.61 -8.03 -1.34
CA ARG A 69 8.03 -6.67 -1.70
C ARG A 69 7.15 -5.58 -1.09
N LEU A 70 5.97 -5.94 -0.60
CA LEU A 70 5.03 -5.05 0.10
C LEU A 70 4.85 -5.54 1.53
N ILE A 71 4.84 -4.61 2.49
CA ILE A 71 4.50 -4.86 3.89
C ILE A 71 3.31 -3.99 4.22
N LEU A 72 2.22 -4.60 4.70
CA LEU A 72 1.10 -3.89 5.28
C LEU A 72 1.33 -3.78 6.78
N GLY A 73 1.46 -2.54 7.26
CA GLY A 73 1.64 -2.27 8.68
C GLY A 73 0.35 -2.43 9.47
N ARG A 74 0.47 -2.47 10.80
CA ARG A 74 -0.68 -2.58 11.71
C ARG A 74 -1.73 -1.48 11.51
N GLN A 75 -1.33 -0.27 11.11
CA GLN A 75 -2.27 0.84 10.86
C GLN A 75 -3.21 0.57 9.68
N VAL A 76 -2.73 -0.14 8.66
CA VAL A 76 -3.57 -0.56 7.52
C VAL A 76 -4.54 -1.65 7.96
N ILE A 77 -4.05 -2.63 8.73
CA ILE A 77 -4.80 -3.79 9.19
C ILE A 77 -5.86 -3.41 10.23
N ALA A 78 -5.52 -2.51 11.16
CA ALA A 78 -6.37 -2.12 12.27
C ALA A 78 -7.74 -1.65 11.79
N LYS A 79 -8.78 -2.17 12.46
CA LYS A 79 -10.21 -1.89 12.18
C LYS A 79 -10.70 -2.33 10.79
N ARG A 80 -9.89 -3.06 10.00
CA ARG A 80 -10.28 -3.55 8.66
C ARG A 80 -10.18 -5.06 8.52
N PHE A 81 -9.15 -5.68 9.10
CA PHE A 81 -8.86 -7.09 8.88
C PHE A 81 -8.45 -7.81 10.17
N LEU A 82 -8.80 -9.10 10.25
CA LEU A 82 -8.23 -10.06 11.18
C LEU A 82 -7.18 -10.89 10.44
N ILE A 83 -6.05 -11.19 11.10
CA ILE A 83 -4.98 -11.99 10.51
C ILE A 83 -4.95 -13.36 11.17
N ASP A 84 -5.23 -14.41 10.40
CA ASP A 84 -4.95 -15.79 10.77
C ASP A 84 -3.56 -16.19 10.24
N VAL A 85 -2.63 -16.45 11.16
CA VAL A 85 -1.23 -16.80 10.83
C VAL A 85 -1.06 -18.24 10.37
N SER A 86 -2.08 -19.10 10.52
CA SER A 86 -2.04 -20.51 10.10
C SER A 86 -2.35 -20.71 8.61
N GLN A 87 -2.89 -19.68 7.95
CA GLN A 87 -3.37 -19.73 6.58
C GLN A 87 -2.55 -18.80 5.67
N THR A 88 -2.44 -19.17 4.40
CA THR A 88 -1.85 -18.31 3.36
C THR A 88 -2.64 -18.42 2.07
N PHE A 89 -2.63 -17.36 1.24
CA PHE A 89 -3.29 -17.33 -0.07
C PHE A 89 -4.81 -17.62 -0.05
N LEU A 90 -5.53 -17.13 0.98
CA LEU A 90 -6.98 -17.34 1.14
C LEU A 90 -7.85 -16.64 0.08
N HIS A 91 -7.31 -15.62 -0.58
CA HIS A 91 -8.02 -14.87 -1.62
C HIS A 91 -7.44 -15.19 -2.99
N PRO A 92 -8.28 -15.28 -4.04
CA PRO A 92 -7.78 -15.43 -5.40
C PRO A 92 -6.91 -14.23 -5.77
N LEU A 93 -5.95 -14.45 -6.66
CA LEU A 93 -5.24 -13.34 -7.26
C LEU A 93 -6.25 -12.44 -7.99
N PRO A 94 -6.09 -11.11 -7.92
CA PRO A 94 -6.97 -10.20 -8.65
C PRO A 94 -6.95 -10.60 -10.12
N SER A 95 -8.13 -10.94 -10.65
CA SER A 95 -8.27 -11.18 -12.08
C SER A 95 -7.99 -9.86 -12.79
N LYS A 96 -7.42 -9.92 -14.00
CA LYS A 96 -7.12 -8.72 -14.80
C LYS A 96 -8.38 -7.85 -15.08
N ALA A 97 -9.57 -8.37 -14.76
CA ALA A 97 -10.88 -7.74 -14.91
C ALA A 97 -11.35 -6.94 -13.68
N ALA A 98 -10.65 -6.97 -12.54
CA ALA A 98 -10.97 -6.14 -11.38
C ALA A 98 -10.55 -4.67 -11.66
N GLN A 99 -11.41 -3.95 -12.38
CA GLN A 99 -11.43 -2.48 -12.39
C GLN A 99 -11.84 -1.98 -11.01
N PRO A 100 -11.41 -0.78 -10.58
CA PRO A 100 -11.66 -0.30 -9.22
C PRO A 100 -13.16 -0.32 -8.94
N ALA A 101 -13.53 -1.08 -7.90
CA ALA A 101 -14.88 -1.08 -7.37
C ALA A 101 -15.22 0.36 -6.97
N GLN A 102 -16.26 0.90 -7.59
CA GLN A 102 -16.84 2.19 -7.25
C GLN A 102 -17.17 2.19 -5.76
N ALA A 103 -16.85 3.30 -5.09
CA ALA A 103 -17.12 3.49 -3.67
C ALA A 103 -18.62 3.31 -3.40
N THR A 104 -19.01 2.18 -2.79
CA THR A 104 -20.32 2.02 -2.19
C THR A 104 -20.27 2.48 -0.74
N SER A 105 -21.18 3.39 -0.46
CA SER A 105 -21.41 4.15 0.75
C SER A 105 -21.98 3.34 1.91
N THR A 106 -21.89 3.97 3.09
CA THR A 106 -22.75 3.82 4.29
C THR A 106 -22.72 2.47 5.01
N VAL A 107 -22.05 2.45 6.17
CA VAL A 107 -22.42 1.56 7.27
C VAL A 107 -23.01 2.44 8.36
N ASP A 108 -24.33 2.43 8.47
CA ASP A 108 -25.06 2.93 9.62
C ASP A 108 -24.80 2.01 10.81
N TYR A 109 -24.19 2.56 11.86
CA TYR A 109 -24.10 1.89 13.15
C TYR A 109 -25.42 2.16 13.89
N HIS A 110 -26.35 1.21 13.87
CA HIS A 110 -27.52 1.27 14.73
C HIS A 110 -27.37 0.34 15.93
N SER A 111 -27.37 1.01 17.09
CA SER A 111 -27.62 0.58 18.48
C SER A 111 -26.69 -0.44 19.11
#